data_AF-A0A9P6D5M5-F1
#
_entry.id   AF-A0A9P6D5M5-F1
#
_cell.length_a   1.000
_cell.length_b   1.000
_cell.length_c   1.000
_cell.angle_alpha   90.00
_cell.angle_beta   90.00
_cell.angle_gamma   90.00
#
_symmetry.space_group_name_H-M   'P 1'
#
loop_
_entity.id
_entity.type
_entity.pdbx_description
1 polymer ?
#
loop_
_entity_poly.entity_id
_entity_poly.type
_entity_poly.pdbx_seq_one_letter_code
_entity_poly.pdbx_strand_id
1 'polypeptide(L)'
;MFGAFRPTNVNLGGLLWKTPWKLSITRKANARSRLKKVDAVIEAVRASGVQTASLARALELPKEHEMHPRDKYTVFSPHSKGYRKGIHKVPKWTRLTLRTNPKGF
;
A
#
# COMPACT_ATOMS: atom_id res chain seq x y z
N MET A 1 30.70 -22.71 -33.75
CA MET A 1 29.80 -23.66 -34.43
C MET A 1 28.96 -24.34 -33.36
N PHE A 2 27.64 -24.32 -33.46
CA PHE A 2 26.74 -24.75 -32.40
C PHE A 2 26.06 -26.07 -32.80
N GLY A 3 26.29 -27.14 -32.03
CA GLY A 3 25.81 -28.51 -32.34
C GLY A 3 24.34 -28.77 -31.96
N ALA A 4 23.80 -29.92 -32.40
CA ALA A 4 22.39 -30.30 -32.37
C ALA A 4 21.75 -30.47 -30.97
N PHE A 5 22.54 -30.46 -29.89
CA PHE A 5 22.05 -30.67 -28.52
C PHE A 5 22.44 -29.50 -27.61
N ARG A 6 21.81 -28.34 -27.82
CA ARG A 6 21.97 -27.19 -26.92
C ARG A 6 20.88 -27.21 -25.85
N PRO A 7 21.23 -27.15 -24.56
CA PRO A 7 20.22 -26.96 -23.52
C PRO A 7 19.53 -25.61 -23.74
N THR A 8 18.20 -25.61 -23.70
CA THR A 8 17.42 -24.37 -23.69
C THR A 8 17.62 -23.67 -22.35
N ASN A 9 17.59 -22.33 -22.35
CA ASN A 9 17.63 -21.58 -21.09
C ASN A 9 16.46 -22.00 -20.20
N VAL A 10 16.73 -22.23 -18.91
CA VAL A 10 15.67 -22.48 -17.93
C VAL A 10 14.73 -21.29 -17.94
N ASN A 11 13.42 -21.55 -18.05
CA ASN A 11 12.44 -20.49 -18.15
C ASN A 11 12.36 -19.73 -16.81
N LEU A 12 13.04 -18.58 -16.71
CA LEU A 12 13.07 -17.72 -15.51
C LEU A 12 11.77 -16.90 -15.39
N GLY A 13 10.63 -17.59 -15.37
CA GLY A 13 9.30 -16.97 -15.31
C GLY A 13 8.25 -17.78 -16.07
N GLY A 14 7.70 -18.83 -15.45
CA GLY A 14 6.59 -19.60 -16.02
C GLY A 14 5.22 -19.26 -15.43
N LEU A 15 5.19 -18.73 -14.21
CA LEU A 15 3.95 -18.42 -13.50
C LEU A 15 3.56 -16.95 -13.69
N LEU A 16 2.46 -16.72 -14.39
CA LEU A 16 1.92 -15.38 -14.63
C LEU A 16 1.10 -14.89 -13.42
N TRP A 17 1.71 -14.04 -12.61
CA TRP A 17 0.99 -13.26 -11.59
C TRP A 17 0.38 -12.01 -12.20
N LYS A 18 -0.84 -12.12 -12.76
CA LYS A 18 -1.54 -11.02 -13.43
C LYS A 18 -2.00 -9.92 -12.46
N THR A 19 -1.04 -9.09 -12.04
CA THR A 19 -1.26 -7.97 -11.12
C THR A 19 -0.96 -6.65 -11.84
N PRO A 20 -1.95 -5.77 -12.05
CA PRO A 20 -1.73 -4.52 -12.77
C PRO A 20 -0.77 -3.60 -12.01
N TRP A 21 -0.09 -2.71 -12.73
CA TRP A 21 0.83 -1.75 -12.11
C TRP A 21 0.09 -0.61 -11.38
N LYS A 22 -1.15 -0.29 -11.77
CA LYS A 22 -2.01 0.73 -11.16
C LYS A 22 -3.31 0.17 -10.58
N LEU A 23 -3.86 0.91 -9.63
CA LEU A 23 -5.22 0.70 -9.10
C LEU A 23 -6.27 1.27 -10.06
N SER A 24 -7.38 0.54 -10.24
CA SER A 24 -8.57 1.06 -10.92
C SER A 24 -9.28 2.12 -10.07
N ILE A 25 -10.14 2.92 -10.70
CA ILE A 25 -10.89 4.00 -10.04
C ILE A 25 -11.76 3.45 -8.90
N THR A 26 -12.45 2.33 -9.14
CA THR A 26 -13.29 1.65 -8.13
C THR A 26 -12.46 1.18 -6.94
N ARG A 27 -11.27 0.61 -7.17
CA ARG A 27 -10.38 0.18 -6.10
C ARG A 27 -9.80 1.37 -5.32
N LYS A 28 -9.54 2.51 -5.97
CA LYS A 28 -9.16 3.76 -5.30
C LYS A 28 -10.29 4.30 -4.43
N ALA A 29 -11.55 4.25 -4.89
CA ALA A 29 -12.71 4.61 -4.07
C ALA A 29 -12.83 3.73 -2.83
N ASN A 30 -12.67 2.40 -2.99
CA ASN A 30 -12.67 1.47 -1.87
C ASN A 30 -11.51 1.71 -0.89
N ALA A 31 -10.33 2.10 -1.38
CA ALA A 31 -9.20 2.48 -0.53
C ALA A 31 -9.52 3.71 0.33
N ARG A 32 -10.09 4.77 -0.28
CA ARG A 32 -10.54 5.97 0.45
C ARG A 32 -11.62 5.65 1.48
N SER A 33 -12.59 4.82 1.11
CA SER A 33 -13.64 4.38 2.05
C SER A 33 -13.05 3.66 3.27
N ARG A 34 -12.06 2.76 3.08
CA ARG A 34 -11.38 2.10 4.20
C ARG A 34 -10.62 3.06 5.10
N LEU A 35 -9.89 4.02 4.52
CA LEU A 35 -9.19 5.04 5.30
C LEU A 35 -10.16 5.85 6.18
N LYS A 36 -11.28 6.32 5.60
CA LYS A 36 -12.33 7.04 6.33
C LYS A 36 -12.98 6.20 7.44
N LYS A 37 -13.19 4.90 7.20
CA LYS A 37 -13.73 3.98 8.22
C LYS A 37 -12.79 3.85 9.41
N VAL A 38 -11.48 3.74 9.15
CA VAL A 38 -10.47 3.71 10.23
C VAL A 38 -10.45 5.04 10.99
N ASP A 39 -10.56 6.18 10.30
CA ASP A 39 -10.66 7.49 10.95
C ASP A 39 -11.86 7.57 11.89
N ALA A 40 -13.03 7.14 11.42
CA ALA A 40 -14.25 7.13 12.23
C ALA A 40 -14.12 6.26 13.50
N VAL A 41 -13.44 5.13 13.41
CA VAL A 41 -13.19 4.26 14.57
C VAL A 41 -12.25 4.94 15.58
N ILE A 42 -11.16 5.56 15.11
CA ILE A 42 -10.23 6.31 15.97
C ILE A 42 -10.97 7.45 16.69
N GLU A 43 -11.83 8.18 15.96
CA GLU A 43 -12.63 9.26 16.53
C GLU A 43 -13.66 8.78 17.56
N ALA A 44 -14.33 7.66 17.31
CA ALA A 44 -15.27 7.07 18.27
C ALA A 44 -14.58 6.63 19.57
N VAL A 45 -13.38 6.03 19.46
CA VAL A 45 -12.56 5.63 20.62
C VAL A 45 -12.03 6.85 21.37
N ARG A 46 -11.66 7.92 20.66
CA ARG A 46 -11.29 9.20 21.29
C ARG A 46 -12.47 9.81 22.06
N ALA A 47 -13.66 9.80 21.46
CA ALA A 47 -14.86 10.37 22.06
C ALA A 47 -15.36 9.59 23.29
N SER A 48 -15.07 8.29 23.39
CA SER A 48 -15.42 7.50 24.58
C SER A 48 -14.57 7.83 25.82
N GLY A 49 -13.53 8.66 25.68
CA GLY A 49 -12.68 9.10 26.80
C GLY A 49 -11.57 8.13 27.19
N VAL A 50 -11.41 7.01 26.48
CA VAL A 50 -10.36 6.02 26.74
C VAL A 50 -8.99 6.60 26.36
N GLN A 51 -8.05 6.62 27.30
CA GLN A 51 -6.67 7.04 27.07
C GLN A 51 -5.75 5.82 27.00
N THR A 52 -5.11 5.60 25.84
CA THR A 52 -4.16 4.51 25.63
C THR A 52 -2.97 4.96 24.79
N ALA A 53 -1.81 4.35 24.99
CA ALA A 53 -0.63 4.64 24.18
C ALA A 53 -0.83 4.34 22.68
N SER A 54 -1.66 3.35 22.36
CA SER A 54 -2.07 3.04 20.97
C SER A 54 -2.93 4.15 20.38
N LEU A 55 -3.86 4.72 21.15
CA LEU A 55 -4.67 5.86 20.70
C LEU A 55 -3.79 7.09 20.45
N ALA A 56 -2.85 7.41 21.33
CA ALA A 56 -1.91 8.52 21.14
C ALA A 56 -1.16 8.41 19.81
N ARG A 57 -0.58 7.23 19.51
CA ARG A 57 0.08 6.96 18.23
C ARG A 57 -0.88 6.99 17.03
N ALA A 58 -2.13 6.56 17.22
CA ALA A 58 -3.12 6.58 16.15
C ALA A 58 -3.56 8.01 15.80
N LEU A 59 -3.54 8.94 16.76
CA LEU A 59 -3.87 10.35 16.55
C LEU A 59 -2.77 11.12 15.81
N GLU A 60 -1.53 10.64 15.85
CA GLU A 60 -0.42 11.20 15.04
C GLU A 60 -0.56 10.89 13.54
N LEU A 61 -1.39 9.91 13.17
CA LEU A 61 -1.56 9.52 11.77
C LEU A 61 -2.43 10.55 11.02
N PRO A 62 -2.07 10.92 9.77
CA PRO A 62 -2.87 11.85 8.99
C PRO A 62 -4.22 11.23 8.61
N LYS A 63 -5.29 12.03 8.62
CA LYS A 63 -6.64 11.62 8.20
C LYS A 63 -6.73 11.48 6.68
N GLU A 64 -7.75 10.79 6.18
CA GLU A 64 -7.90 10.55 4.74
C GLU A 64 -7.89 11.84 3.91
N HIS A 65 -8.49 12.94 4.40
CA HIS A 65 -8.56 14.20 3.67
C HIS A 65 -7.24 14.99 3.70
N GLU A 66 -6.41 14.80 4.72
CA GLU A 66 -5.10 15.44 4.87
C GLU A 66 -4.02 14.72 4.04
N MET A 67 -4.23 13.44 3.74
CA MET A 67 -3.29 12.64 2.96
C MET A 67 -3.20 13.10 1.51
N HIS A 68 -1.97 13.24 1.00
CA HIS A 68 -1.73 13.49 -0.42
C HIS A 68 -2.22 12.30 -1.29
N PRO A 69 -2.82 12.52 -2.47
CA PRO A 69 -3.32 11.43 -3.33
C PRO A 69 -2.26 10.38 -3.68
N ARG A 70 -0.99 10.78 -3.80
CA ARG A 70 0.14 9.87 -4.05
C ARG A 70 0.31 8.85 -2.92
N ASP A 71 0.20 9.27 -1.67
CA ASP A 71 0.39 8.40 -0.49
C ASP A 71 -0.82 7.49 -0.24
N LYS A 72 -2.02 7.87 -0.70
CA LYS A 72 -3.21 7.00 -0.63
C LYS A 72 -3.08 5.73 -1.47
N TYR A 73 -2.35 5.81 -2.58
CA TYR A 73 -2.34 4.75 -3.60
C TYR A 73 -0.96 4.13 -3.84
N THR A 74 0.10 4.73 -3.29
CA THR A 74 1.47 4.25 -3.43
C THR A 74 2.20 4.29 -2.10
N VAL A 75 3.10 3.33 -1.91
CA VAL A 75 3.96 3.25 -0.73
C VAL A 75 5.42 3.31 -1.16
N PHE A 76 6.29 3.69 -0.23
CA PHE A 76 7.72 3.66 -0.44
C PHE A 76 8.22 2.23 -0.75
N SER A 77 9.19 2.14 -1.67
CA SER A 77 9.85 0.90 -2.02
C SER A 77 11.29 1.18 -2.45
N PRO A 78 12.32 0.75 -1.68
CA PRO A 78 13.71 1.05 -1.99
C PRO A 78 14.19 0.42 -3.31
N HIS A 79 13.59 -0.71 -3.69
CA HIS A 79 13.97 -1.48 -4.88
C HIS A 79 13.22 -1.09 -6.16
N SER A 80 12.26 -0.17 -6.07
CA SER A 80 11.45 0.24 -7.23
C SER A 80 11.98 1.54 -7.82
N LYS A 81 12.05 1.63 -9.16
CA LYS A 81 12.41 2.88 -9.84
C LYS A 81 11.46 4.00 -9.42
N GLY A 82 12.02 5.13 -8.99
CA GLY A 82 11.24 6.25 -8.43
C GLY A 82 10.74 6.02 -7.00
N TYR A 83 11.29 5.04 -6.29
CA TYR A 83 11.09 4.75 -4.87
C TYR A 83 9.64 4.52 -4.44
N ARG A 84 8.76 4.16 -5.38
CA ARG A 84 7.33 3.94 -5.14
C ARG A 84 6.85 2.63 -5.73
N LYS A 85 5.95 1.97 -5.01
CA LYS A 85 5.15 0.84 -5.50
C LYS A 85 3.67 1.06 -5.20
N GLY A 86 2.79 0.51 -6.02
CA GLY A 86 1.35 0.55 -5.75
C GLY A 86 1.02 -0.15 -4.43
N ILE A 87 0.18 0.48 -3.60
CA ILE A 87 -0.21 -0.05 -2.28
C ILE A 87 -0.86 -1.44 -2.39
N HIS A 88 -1.53 -1.73 -3.51
CA HIS A 88 -2.17 -3.02 -3.75
C HIS A 88 -1.21 -4.18 -4.01
N LYS A 89 0.08 -3.91 -4.18
CA LYS A 89 1.13 -4.93 -4.24
C LYS A 89 1.65 -5.30 -2.85
N VAL A 90 1.21 -4.60 -1.80
CA VAL A 90 1.55 -4.94 -0.41
C VAL A 90 0.68 -6.11 0.05
N PRO A 91 1.28 -7.16 0.65
CA PRO A 91 0.51 -8.25 1.22
C PRO A 91 -0.53 -7.75 2.22
N LYS A 92 -1.79 -8.17 2.07
CA LYS A 92 -2.88 -7.85 3.00
C LYS A 92 -3.12 -6.34 3.20
N TRP A 93 -2.77 -5.51 2.20
CA TRP A 93 -2.91 -4.05 2.23
C TRP A 93 -4.32 -3.53 2.60
N THR A 94 -5.36 -4.33 2.42
CA THR A 94 -6.74 -3.96 2.78
C THR A 94 -6.98 -3.91 4.28
N ARG A 95 -6.11 -4.53 5.08
CA ARG A 95 -6.20 -4.62 6.56
C ARG A 95 -5.10 -3.84 7.26
N LEU A 96 -4.03 -3.49 6.57
CA LEU A 96 -2.90 -2.75 7.12
C LEU A 96 -3.16 -1.24 7.06
N THR A 97 -2.74 -0.53 8.09
CA THR A 97 -2.76 0.94 8.15
C THR A 97 -1.43 1.48 7.66
N LEU A 98 -1.39 1.96 6.42
CA LEU A 98 -0.19 2.51 5.77
C LEU A 98 -0.51 3.94 5.30
N ARG A 99 -0.03 4.96 6.03
CA ARG A 99 -0.43 6.36 5.81
C ARG A 99 0.73 7.32 5.60
N THR A 100 1.90 7.00 6.17
CA THR A 100 3.09 7.83 6.10
C THR A 100 4.17 7.12 5.28
N ASN A 101 4.97 7.91 4.56
CA ASN A 101 6.15 7.46 3.83
C ASN A 101 7.35 8.32 4.26
N PRO A 102 8.60 7.86 4.07
CA PRO A 102 9.79 8.64 4.41
C PRO A 102 9.80 9.99 3.67
N LYS A 103 10.18 11.07 4.38
CA LYS A 103 10.26 12.42 3.82
C LYS A 103 11.28 12.45 2.66
N GLY A 104 10.90 13.05 1.54
CA GLY A 104 11.74 13.15 0.34
C GLY A 104 11.53 12.03 -0.70
N PHE A 105 10.67 11.05 -0.42
CA PHE A 105 10.39 9.91 -1.32
C PHE A 105 8.91 9.81 -1.73
#